data_AF-A0A964UH45-F1
#
_entry.id   AF-A0A964UH45-F1
#
_cell.length_a   1.000
_cell.length_b   1.000
_cell.length_c   1.000
_cell.angle_alpha   90.00
_cell.angle_beta   90.00
_cell.angle_gamma   90.00
#
_symmetry.space_group_name_H-M   'P 1'
#
loop_
_entity.id
_entity.type
_entity.pdbx_description
1 polymer ?
#
loop_
_entity_poly.entity_id
_entity_poly.type
_entity_poly.pdbx_seq_one_letter_code
_entity_poly.pdbx_strand_id
1 'polypeptide(L)' 'HYEKLVYLAQTDDPALDFRARAAARRLGLAFERRRTGYGDLETALAAEAARAPEVGGA' A
#
# COMPACT_ATOMS: atom_id res chain seq x y z
N HIS A 1 5.44 3.99 -25.70
CA HIS A 1 5.26 2.55 -25.42
C HIS A 1 5.21 2.39 -23.91
N TYR A 2 4.21 1.66 -23.39
CA TYR A 2 4.19 1.24 -21.98
C TYR A 2 4.68 -0.20 -21.91
N GLU A 3 5.54 -0.51 -20.95
CA GLU A 3 6.20 -1.82 -20.86
C GLU A 3 5.76 -2.63 -19.64
N LYS A 4 5.22 -1.95 -18.63
CA LYS A 4 5.00 -2.54 -17.30
C LYS A 4 3.80 -1.93 -16.59
N LEU A 5 3.06 -2.77 -15.89
CA LEU A 5 2.10 -2.39 -14.87
C LEU A 5 2.78 -2.50 -13.50
N VAL A 6 2.82 -1.39 -12.77
CA VAL A 6 3.36 -1.32 -11.41
C VAL A 6 2.22 -1.24 -10.40
N TYR A 7 2.12 -2.22 -9.52
CA TYR A 7 1.19 -2.22 -8.39
C TYR A 7 1.87 -1.64 -7.14
N LEU A 8 1.40 -0.48 -6.68
CA LEU A 8 1.84 0.15 -5.43
C LEU A 8 1.06 -0.46 -4.26
N ALA A 9 1.69 -1.38 -3.53
CA ALA A 9 1.06 -2.14 -2.46
C ALA A 9 1.36 -1.50 -1.09
N GLN A 10 0.32 -1.01 -0.40
CA GLN A 10 0.42 -0.52 0.98
C GLN A 10 0.23 -1.63 2.02
N THR A 11 -0.39 -2.74 1.63
CA THR A 11 -0.67 -3.89 2.49
C THR A 11 -0.26 -5.18 1.77
N ASP A 12 -0.15 -6.27 2.53
CA ASP A 12 0.00 -7.62 1.96
C ASP A 12 -1.38 -8.28 1.83
N ASP A 13 -2.15 -7.82 0.84
CA ASP A 13 -3.43 -8.44 0.50
C ASP A 13 -3.26 -9.36 -0.74
N PRO A 14 -3.35 -10.70 -0.59
CA PRO A 14 -3.17 -11.64 -1.69
C PRO A 14 -4.25 -11.53 -2.78
N ALA A 15 -5.46 -11.05 -2.44
CA ALA A 15 -6.54 -10.87 -3.42
C ALA A 15 -6.27 -9.66 -4.33
N LEU A 16 -5.75 -8.56 -3.78
CA LEU A 16 -5.32 -7.41 -4.58
C LEU A 16 -4.14 -7.77 -5.48
N ASP A 17 -3.22 -8.56 -4.95
CA ASP A 17 -2.05 -9.08 -5.66
C ASP A 17 -2.43 -9.93 -6.88
N PHE A 18 -3.43 -10.81 -6.72
CA PHE A 18 -3.98 -11.59 -7.82
C PHE A 18 -4.61 -10.70 -8.90
N ARG A 19 -5.42 -9.72 -8.50
CA ARG A 19 -6.10 -8.80 -9.43
C ARG A 19 -5.09 -7.99 -10.25
N ALA A 20 -4.03 -7.50 -9.63
CA ALA A 20 -2.99 -6.73 -10.31
C ALA A 20 -2.23 -7.59 -11.34
N ARG A 21 -1.90 -8.84 -11.00
CA ARG A 21 -1.30 -9.80 -11.96
C ARG A 21 -2.25 -10.12 -13.11
N ALA A 22 -3.54 -10.30 -12.85
CA ALA A 22 -4.54 -10.53 -13.90
C ALA A 22 -4.67 -9.32 -14.84
N ALA A 23 -4.64 -8.11 -14.30
CA ALA A 23 -4.65 -6.88 -15.09
C ALA A 23 -3.41 -6.75 -15.99
N ALA A 24 -2.21 -7.01 -15.44
CA ALA A 24 -0.97 -6.99 -16.23
C ALA A 24 -1.01 -8.00 -17.39
N ARG A 25 -1.50 -9.22 -17.13
CA ARG A 25 -1.71 -10.25 -18.16
C ARG A 25 -2.71 -9.80 -19.23
N ARG A 26 -3.83 -9.19 -18.84
CA ARG A 26 -4.84 -8.68 -19.77
C ARG A 26 -4.28 -7.59 -20.69
N LEU A 27 -3.37 -6.76 -20.17
CA LEU A 27 -2.75 -5.68 -20.90
C LEU A 27 -1.49 -6.11 -21.68
N GLY A 28 -1.00 -7.34 -21.49
CA GLY A 28 0.25 -7.80 -22.09
C GLY A 28 1.49 -7.07 -21.57
N LEU A 29 1.44 -6.54 -20.35
CA LEU A 29 2.53 -5.78 -19.73
C LEU A 29 3.27 -6.62 -18.70
N ALA A 30 4.56 -6.33 -18.50
CA ALA A 30 5.31 -6.89 -17.37
C ALA A 30 4.64 -6.47 -16.05
N PHE A 31 4.65 -7.34 -15.05
CA PHE A 31 4.14 -7.03 -13.72
C PHE A 31 5.29 -6.68 -12.77
N GLU A 32 5.14 -5.59 -12.04
CA GLU A 32 5.99 -5.25 -10.90
C GLU A 32 5.12 -4.89 -9.70
N ARG A 33 5.49 -5.43 -8.54
CA ARG A 33 4.90 -5.02 -7.27
C ARG A 33 5.92 -4.17 -6.52
N ARG A 34 5.51 -2.98 -6.11
CA ARG A 34 6.30 -2.09 -5.27
C ARG A 34 5.58 -1.86 -3.95
N ARG A 35 6.17 -2.33 -2.86
CA ARG A 35 5.66 -2.05 -1.53
C ARG A 35 5.89 -0.56 -1.23
N THR A 36 4.87 0.12 -0.75
CA THR A 36 4.90 1.55 -0.41
C THR A 36 4.34 1.75 0.98
N GLY A 37 4.96 2.60 1.79
CA GLY A 37 4.38 3.06 3.06
C GLY A 37 3.80 4.46 2.91
N TYR A 38 3.25 5.00 4.00
CA TYR A 38 2.89 6.42 4.06
C TYR A 38 4.12 7.33 4.26
N GLY A 39 5.30 6.74 4.49
CA GLY A 39 6.54 7.48 4.68
C GLY A 39 6.47 8.34 5.93
N ASP A 40 6.82 9.63 5.81
CA ASP A 40 6.84 10.56 6.94
C ASP A 40 5.46 10.76 7.60
N LEU A 41 4.37 10.53 6.86
CA LEU A 41 3.02 10.61 7.41
C LEU A 41 2.74 9.48 8.42
N GLU A 42 3.29 8.28 8.20
CA GLU A 42 3.17 7.17 9.15
C GLU A 42 3.81 7.55 10.49
N THR A 43 5.02 8.11 10.42
CA THR A 43 5.78 8.59 11.58
C THR A 43 5.05 9.71 12.31
N ALA A 44 4.50 10.67 11.56
CA ALA A 44 3.75 11.78 12.14
C ALA A 44 2.47 11.31 12.85
N LEU A 45 1.73 10.36 12.26
CA LEU A 45 0.53 9.78 12.88
C LEU A 45 0.87 8.95 14.12
N ALA A 46 1.97 8.18 14.11
CA ALA A 46 2.42 7.43 15.27
C ALA A 46 2.85 8.37 16.41
N ALA A 47 3.56 9.46 16.09
CA ALA A 47 3.94 10.48 17.06
C ALA A 47 2.71 11.19 17.65
N GLU A 48 1.68 11.48 16.84
CA GLU A 48 0.44 12.07 17.32
C GLU A 48 -0.37 11.11 18.20
N ALA A 49 -0.52 9.85 17.77
CA ALA A 49 -1.21 8.83 18.55
C ALA A 49 -0.53 8.60 19.92
N ALA A 50 0.80 8.67 19.99
CA ALA A 50 1.56 8.59 21.24
C ALA A 50 1.44 9.85 22.12
N ARG A 51 1.03 10.99 21.55
CA ARG A 51 0.79 12.25 22.28
C ARG A 51 -0.64 12.39 22.79
N ALA A 52 -1.58 11.66 22.20
CA ALA A 52 -2.95 11.64 22.68
C ALA A 52 -2.93 11.07 24.12
N PRO A 53 -3.43 11.81 25.13
CA PRO A 53 -3.65 11.21 26.42
C PRO A 53 -4.67 10.08 26.23
N GLU A 54 -4.41 8.93 26.86
CA GLU A 54 -5.39 7.86 27.03
C GLU A 54 -6.71 8.53 27.47
N VAL A 55 -7.70 8.62 26.59
CA VAL A 55 -9.05 9.03 27.00
C VAL A 55 -9.65 7.83 27.72
N GLY A 56 -9.19 7.65 28.96
CA GLY A 56 -9.69 6.65 29.88
C GLY A 56 -10.99 7.13 30.51
N GLY A 57 -12.08 6.47 30.11
CA GLY A 57 -13.11 5.97 31.02
C GLY A 57 -14.10 6.98 31.62
N ALA A 58 -15.32 7.00 31.08
CA ALA A 58 -16.60 6.75 31.75
C ALA A 58 -17.75 7.13 30.82
#